data_AF-A0A4R9BVF5-F1
#
_entry.id   AF-A0A4R9BVF5-F1
#
_cell.length_a   1.000
_cell.length_b   1.000
_cell.length_c   1.000
_cell.angle_alpha   90.00
_cell.angle_beta   90.00
_cell.angle_gamma   90.00
#
_symmetry.space_group_name_H-M   'P 1'
#
loop_
_entity.id
_entity.type
_entity.pdbx_description
1 polymer ?
#
loop_
_entity_poly.entity_id
_entity_poly.type
_entity_poly.pdbx_seq_one_letter_code
_entity_poly.pdbx_strand_id
1 'polypeptide(L)' 'MAMEPGRRRRQDNAPTVLLQVRVDPEIFALVNEAAAASGAAKALYMQTLLRSLAENGGHLPVLDIGRPQLEELPIPAA' A
#
# COMPACT_ATOMS: atom_id res chain seq x y z
N MET A 1 -9.91 -6.52 35.18
CA MET A 1 -9.01 -5.84 34.22
C MET A 1 -8.73 -6.83 33.11
N ALA A 2 -9.26 -6.62 31.91
CA ALA A 2 -9.07 -7.53 30.78
C ALA A 2 -7.71 -7.25 30.12
N MET A 3 -6.85 -8.26 30.05
CA MET A 3 -5.56 -8.18 29.34
C MET A 3 -5.82 -8.28 27.85
N GLU A 4 -5.58 -7.19 27.12
CA GLU A 4 -5.60 -7.20 25.65
C GLU A 4 -4.51 -8.15 25.13
N PRO A 5 -4.79 -9.00 24.12
CA PRO A 5 -3.85 -9.99 23.62
C PRO A 5 -2.60 -9.31 23.07
N GLY A 6 -1.45 -9.84 23.49
CA GLY A 6 -0.12 -9.29 23.29
C GLY A 6 0.10 -8.64 21.93
N ARG A 7 0.18 -7.31 21.95
CA ARG A 7 0.79 -6.53 20.86
C ARG A 7 2.20 -7.08 20.67
N ARG A 8 2.39 -7.89 19.63
CA ARG A 8 3.69 -8.44 19.24
C ARG A 8 4.58 -7.23 18.93
N ARG A 9 5.32 -6.77 19.93
CA ARG A 9 6.18 -5.59 19.85
C ARG A 9 7.22 -5.92 18.80
N ARG A 10 7.31 -5.11 17.74
CA ARG A 10 8.40 -5.26 16.75
C ARG A 10 9.71 -5.21 17.52
N GLN A 11 10.69 -6.00 17.08
CA GLN A 11 12.04 -5.95 17.63
C GLN A 11 12.50 -4.49 17.61
N ASP A 12 12.80 -3.94 18.80
CA ASP A 12 13.28 -2.57 18.95
C ASP A 12 14.47 -2.37 17.97
N ASN A 13 14.40 -1.34 17.12
CA ASN A 13 15.39 -0.98 16.10
C ASN A 13 15.45 -1.79 14.78
N ALA A 14 14.40 -2.49 14.37
CA ALA A 14 14.36 -3.00 12.99
C ALA A 14 14.37 -1.83 11.98
N PRO A 15 15.30 -1.78 11.01
CA PRO A 15 15.36 -0.70 10.04
C PRO A 15 14.09 -0.68 9.20
N THR A 16 13.44 0.49 9.15
CA THR A 16 12.28 0.72 8.28
C THR A 16 12.57 1.87 7.35
N VAL A 17 12.05 1.77 6.13
CA VAL A 17 12.14 2.82 5.11
C VAL A 17 10.73 3.26 4.72
N LEU A 18 10.58 4.52 4.31
CA LEU A 18 9.30 5.04 3.84
C LEU A 18 9.07 4.65 2.38
N LEU A 19 7.93 4.03 2.09
CA LEU A 19 7.41 3.85 0.74
C LEU A 19 6.38 4.96 0.48
N GLN A 20 6.77 5.99 -0.28
CA GLN A 20 5.90 7.11 -0.62
C GLN A 20 5.32 6.93 -2.02
N VAL A 21 4.00 6.97 -2.14
CA VAL A 21 3.27 6.81 -3.41
C VAL A 21 2.08 7.76 -3.42
N ARG A 22 1.80 8.37 -4.57
CA ARG A 22 0.54 9.11 -4.79
C ARG A 22 -0.53 8.12 -5.22
N VAL A 23 -1.68 8.20 -4.59
CA VAL A 23 -2.84 7.36 -4.88
C VAL A 23 -4.09 8.23 -4.92
N ASP A 24 -5.10 7.76 -5.64
CA ASP A 24 -6.39 8.44 -5.64
C ASP A 24 -7.01 8.46 -4.24
N PRO A 25 -7.81 9.49 -3.89
CA PRO A 25 -8.44 9.60 -2.57
C PRO A 25 -9.31 8.39 -2.22
N GLU A 26 -9.98 7.80 -3.21
CA GLU A 26 -10.84 6.62 -3.04
C GLU A 26 -10.03 5.40 -2.62
N ILE A 27 -8.90 5.16 -3.28
CA ILE A 27 -7.96 4.08 -2.91
C ILE A 27 -7.38 4.32 -1.51
N PHE A 28 -7.06 5.57 -1.18
CA PHE A 28 -6.58 5.92 0.15
C PHE A 28 -7.60 5.60 1.24
N ALA A 29 -8.88 5.90 1.00
CA ALA A 29 -9.98 5.59 1.91
C ALA A 29 -10.16 4.08 2.08
N LEU A 30 -10.19 3.32 0.98
CA LEU A 30 -10.32 1.87 0.98
C LEU A 30 -9.23 1.20 1.84
N VAL A 31 -7.97 1.63 1.68
CA VAL A 31 -6.86 1.10 2.49
C VAL A 31 -7.04 1.43 3.98
N ASN A 32 -7.53 2.64 4.32
CA ASN A 32 -7.74 3.01 5.71
C ASN A 32 -8.87 2.19 6.36
N GLU A 33 -9.98 2.02 5.65
CA GLU A 33 -11.11 1.21 6.11
C GLU A 33 -10.69 -0.24 6.33
N ALA A 34 -9.97 -0.84 5.38
CA ALA A 34 -9.49 -2.20 5.50
C ALA A 34 -8.48 -2.37 6.65
N ALA A 35 -7.58 -1.40 6.84
CA ALA A 35 -6.64 -1.42 7.97
C ALA A 35 -7.38 -1.32 9.32
N ALA A 36 -8.38 -0.44 9.42
CA ALA A 36 -9.20 -0.28 10.61
C ALA A 36 -10.01 -1.55 10.92
N ALA A 37 -10.66 -2.14 9.91
CA ALA A 37 -11.38 -3.41 10.02
C ALA A 37 -10.46 -4.58 10.44
N SER A 38 -9.19 -4.52 10.04
CA SER A 38 -8.16 -5.49 10.45
C SER A 38 -7.58 -5.23 11.84
N GLY A 39 -7.99 -4.17 12.53
CA GLY A 39 -7.42 -3.76 13.83
C GLY A 39 -5.93 -3.39 13.74
N ALA A 40 -5.44 -3.02 12.56
CA ALA A 40 -4.02 -2.83 12.26
C ALA A 40 -3.72 -1.38 11.89
N ALA A 41 -2.53 -0.90 12.28
CA ALA A 41 -2.02 0.36 11.74
C ALA A 41 -1.81 0.22 10.22
N LYS A 42 -2.09 1.29 9.46
CA LYS A 42 -1.97 1.31 7.99
C LYS A 42 -0.63 0.74 7.48
N ALA A 43 0.48 1.12 8.12
CA ALA A 43 1.81 0.63 7.75
C ALA A 43 1.96 -0.89 7.92
N LEU A 44 1.41 -1.44 9.01
CA LEU A 44 1.41 -2.89 9.24
C LEU A 44 0.50 -3.61 8.24
N TYR A 45 -0.71 -3.07 8.02
CA TYR A 45 -1.64 -3.60 7.04
C TYR A 45 -1.00 -3.69 5.64
N MET A 46 -0.43 -2.58 5.14
CA MET A 46 0.22 -2.54 3.83
C MET A 46 1.42 -3.48 3.75
N GLN A 47 2.25 -3.54 4.79
CA GLN A 47 3.40 -4.45 4.80
C GLN A 47 2.98 -5.92 4.77
N THR A 48 1.94 -6.29 5.51
CA THR A 48 1.38 -7.65 5.52
C THR A 48 0.70 -7.97 4.19
N LEU A 49 -0.04 -7.03 3.61
CA LEU A 49 -0.69 -7.19 2.31
C LEU A 49 0.33 -7.45 1.19
N LEU A 50 1.37 -6.62 1.10
CA LEU A 50 2.44 -6.79 0.11
C LEU A 50 3.19 -8.11 0.30
N ARG A 51 3.43 -8.51 1.55
CA ARG A 51 4.05 -9.82 1.86
C ARG A 51 3.16 -10.98 1.41
N SER A 52 1.87 -10.94 1.73
CA SER A 52 0.91 -11.97 1.33
C SER A 52 0.82 -12.11 -0.19
N LEU A 53 0.78 -10.98 -0.92
CA LEU A 53 0.83 -11.00 -2.39
C LEU A 53 2.11 -11.65 -2.91
N ALA A 54 3.26 -11.33 -2.32
CA ALA A 54 4.54 -11.93 -2.69
C ALA A 54 4.66 -13.41 -2.30
N GLU A 55 4.08 -13.84 -1.17
CA GLU A 55 4.11 -15.24 -0.74
C GLU A 55 3.25 -16.13 -1.64
N ASN A 56 2.11 -15.62 -2.12
CA ASN A 56 1.22 -16.36 -3.02
C ASN A 56 1.77 -16.47 -4.45
N GLY A 57 2.56 -15.49 -4.91
CA GLY A 57 3.12 -15.45 -6.28
C GLY A 57 4.64 -15.62 -6.39
N GLY A 58 5.36 -15.74 -5.27
CA GLY A 58 6.82 -15.65 -5.19
C GLY A 58 7.41 -14.23 -5.38
N HIS A 59 6.62 -13.28 -5.88
CA HIS A 59 6.99 -11.89 -6.13
C HIS A 59 5.76 -10.99 -6.16
N LEU A 60 5.95 -9.67 -6.01
CA LEU A 60 4.86 -8.72 -6.29
C LEU A 60 4.52 -8.75 -7.78
N PRO A 61 3.23 -8.72 -8.15
CA PRO A 61 2.82 -8.79 -9.54
C PRO A 61 3.35 -7.60 -10.34
N VAL A 62 3.90 -7.88 -11.52
CA VAL A 62 4.20 -6.85 -12.52
C VAL A 62 2.89 -6.50 -13.21
N LEU A 63 2.47 -5.24 -13.08
CA LEU A 63 1.26 -4.73 -13.72
C LEU A 63 1.61 -4.20 -15.12
N ASP A 64 0.81 -4.54 -16.13
CA ASP A 64 0.88 -3.91 -17.45
C ASP A 64 0.14 -2.56 -17.40
N ILE A 65 0.82 -1.57 -16.83
CA ILE A 65 0.31 -0.21 -16.75
C ILE A 65 0.72 0.46 -18.06
N GLY A 66 -0.20 0.46 -19.04
CA GLY A 66 0.04 1.02 -20.37
C GLY A 66 0.76 2.38 -20.31
N ARG A 67 1.68 2.62 -21.25
CA ARG A 67 2.48 3.86 -21.26
C ARG A 67 1.55 5.08 -21.32
N PRO A 68 1.80 6.12 -20.51
CA PRO A 68 1.07 7.38 -20.68
C PRO A 68 1.24 7.86 -22.12
N GLN A 69 0.12 8.24 -22.73
CA GLN A 69 0.08 8.74 -24.11
C GLN A 69 0.96 9.99 -24.19
N LEU A 70 2.10 9.86 -24.86
CA LEU A 70 3.11 10.91 -25.05
C LEU A 70 2.86 11.74 -26.32
N GLU A 71 1.74 11.48 -27.02
CA GLU A 71 1.39 12.22 -28.23
C GLU A 71 0.93 13.62 -27.86
N GLU A 72 1.67 14.63 -28.32
CA GLU A 72 1.23 16.02 -28.29
C GLU A 72 -0.08 16.12 -29.09
N LEU A 73 -1.18 16.40 -28.38
CA LEU A 73 -2.43 16.78 -29.02
C LEU A 73 -2.16 18.03 -29.85
N PRO A 74 -2.42 18.05 -31.17
CA PRO A 74 -2.25 19.25 -31.97
C PRO A 74 -3.25 20.29 -31.48
N ILE A 75 -2.78 21.23 -30.66
CA ILE A 75 -3.56 22.41 -30.28
C ILE A 75 -3.57 23.30 -31.52
N PRO A 76 -4.72 23.51 -32.20
CA PRO A 76 -4.77 24.47 -33.30
C PRO A 76 -4.47 25.86 -32.74
N ALA A 77 -3.49 26.55 -33.31
CA ALA A 77 -3.24 27.95 -33.01
C ALA A 77 -4.48 28.77 -33.42
N ALA A 78 -5.05 29.50 -32.46
CA ALA A 78 -6.13 30.46 -32.67
C ALA A 78 -5.58 31.80 -33.18
#